data_AF-A0A6H2ZTS1-F1
#
_entry.id   AF-A0A6H2ZTS1-F1
#
_cell.length_a   1.000
_cell.length_b   1.000
_cell.length_c   1.000
_cell.angle_alpha   90.00
_cell.angle_beta   90.00
_cell.angle_gamma   90.00
#
_symmetry.space_group_name_H-M   'P 1'
#
loop_
_entity.id
_entity.type
_entity.pdbx_description
1 polymer ?
#
loop_
_entity_poly.entity_id
_entity_poly.type
_entity_poly.pdbx_seq_one_letter_code
_entity_poly.pdbx_strand_id
1 'polypeptide(L)' 'MANFSRAQIETQIRAQLVREGIPDDVARSAAGRGADHYLSRPNATIASSIAIAKTYAKPLKRVKGKPDRPHVPGRRMGRR' A
#
# COMPACT_ATOMS: atom_id res chain seq x y z
N MET A 1 -24.00 1.35 12.67
CA MET A 1 -22.67 0.71 12.57
C MET A 1 -21.81 1.29 13.67
N ALA A 2 -21.13 0.45 14.45
CA ALA A 2 -20.23 0.94 15.49
C ALA A 2 -19.06 1.67 14.81
N ASN A 3 -18.94 2.97 15.03
CA ASN A 3 -17.83 3.76 14.53
C ASN A 3 -16.62 3.45 15.39
N PHE A 4 -15.85 2.42 15.01
CA PHE A 4 -14.57 2.14 15.63
C PHE A 4 -13.66 3.36 15.49
N SER A 5 -12.88 3.64 16.54
CA SER A 5 -11.92 4.73 16.51
C SER A 5 -10.84 4.48 15.45
N ARG A 6 -10.23 5.56 14.94
CA ARG A 6 -9.11 5.50 14.00
C ARG A 6 -8.02 4.53 14.48
N ALA A 7 -7.66 4.62 15.76
CA ALA A 7 -6.61 3.82 16.36
C ALA A 7 -6.95 2.32 16.42
N GLN A 8 -8.22 1.98 16.69
CA GLN A 8 -8.68 0.59 16.68
C GLN A 8 -8.58 -0.02 15.28
N ILE A 9 -9.02 0.73 14.26
CA ILE A 9 -8.95 0.30 12.86
C ILE A 9 -7.49 0.17 12.40
N GLU A 10 -6.65 1.15 12.70
CA GLU A 10 -5.22 1.12 12.34
C GLU A 10 -4.51 -0.09 12.96
N THR A 11 -4.77 -0.37 14.25
CA THR A 11 -4.20 -1.54 14.94
C THR A 11 -4.66 -2.85 14.31
N GLN A 12 -5.96 -2.96 13.98
CA GLN A 12 -6.52 -4.15 13.36
C GLN A 12 -5.95 -4.40 11.96
N ILE A 13 -5.83 -3.35 11.13
CA ILE A 13 -5.26 -3.44 9.78
C ILE A 13 -3.78 -3.79 9.86
N ARG A 14 -3.00 -3.14 10.75
CA ARG A 14 -1.57 -3.45 10.93
C ARG A 14 -1.34 -4.91 11.31
N ALA A 15 -2.09 -5.40 12.31
CA ALA A 15 -1.98 -6.79 12.75
C ALA A 15 -2.25 -7.77 11.60
N GLN A 16 -3.27 -7.48 10.77
CA GLN A 16 -3.57 -8.30 9.59
C GLN A 16 -2.45 -8.27 8.56
N LEU A 17 -1.86 -7.11 8.26
CA LEU A 17 -0.76 -7.00 7.30
C LEU A 17 0.51 -7.69 7.78
N VAL A 18 0.85 -7.58 9.07
CA VAL A 18 2.00 -8.29 9.68
C VAL A 18 1.79 -9.79 9.63
N ARG A 19 0.58 -10.27 9.92
CA ARG A 19 0.21 -11.70 9.79
C ARG A 19 0.38 -12.21 8.35
N GLU A 20 0.19 -11.35 7.36
CA GLU A 20 0.40 -11.66 5.94
C GLU A 20 1.87 -11.57 5.51
N GLY A 21 2.79 -11.29 6.43
CA GLY A 21 4.24 -11.24 6.17
C GLY A 21 4.75 -9.90 5.67
N ILE A 22 3.96 -8.82 5.78
CA ILE A 22 4.42 -7.47 5.46
C ILE A 22 5.26 -6.94 6.63
N PRO A 23 6.44 -6.35 6.38
CA PRO A 23 7.26 -5.76 7.44
C PRO A 23 6.48 -4.73 8.26
N ASP A 24 6.71 -4.70 9.57
CA ASP A 24 5.95 -3.86 10.50
C ASP A 24 5.93 -2.38 10.09
N ASP A 25 7.08 -1.82 9.70
CA ASP A 25 7.19 -0.41 9.29
C ASP A 25 6.32 -0.07 8.06
N VAL A 26 6.27 -1.01 7.11
CA VAL A 26 5.44 -0.90 5.91
C VAL A 26 3.98 -1.09 6.27
N ALA A 27 3.68 -2.05 7.14
CA ALA A 27 2.33 -2.32 7.64
C ALA A 27 1.76 -1.12 8.42
N ARG A 28 2.57 -0.45 9.24
CA ARG A 28 2.19 0.77 9.97
C ARG A 28 1.80 1.88 9.01
N SER A 29 2.66 2.15 8.02
CA SER A 29 2.41 3.19 7.01
C SER A 29 1.17 2.89 6.16
N ALA A 30 0.98 1.64 5.77
CA ALA A 30 -0.16 1.17 5.01
C ALA A 30 -1.47 1.18 5.83
N ALA A 31 -1.40 0.83 7.11
CA ALA A 31 -2.55 0.80 8.01
C ALA A 31 -3.14 2.20 8.22
N GLY A 32 -2.29 3.23 8.33
CA GLY A 32 -2.75 4.63 8.40
C GLY A 32 -3.62 5.00 7.19
N ARG A 33 -3.20 4.65 5.98
CA ARG A 33 -3.99 4.88 4.75
C ARG A 33 -5.32 4.12 4.74
N GLY A 34 -5.32 2.89 5.27
CA GLY A 34 -6.55 2.10 5.41
C GLY A 34 -7.52 2.70 6.43
N ALA A 35 -7.01 3.19 7.57
CA ALA A 35 -7.83 3.83 8.60
C ALA A 35 -8.43 5.16 8.12
N ASP A 36 -7.68 5.96 7.37
CA ASP A 36 -8.19 7.19 6.78
C ASP A 36 -9.31 6.91 5.77
N HIS A 37 -9.18 5.84 4.97
CA HIS A 37 -10.24 5.39 4.05
C HIS A 37 -11.52 5.01 4.79
N TYR A 38 -11.40 4.25 5.89
CA TYR A 38 -12.54 3.86 6.74
C TYR A 38 -13.33 5.06 7.25
N LEU A 39 -12.64 6.11 7.70
CA LEU A 39 -13.27 7.30 8.27
C LEU A 39 -13.79 8.27 7.20
N SER A 40 -13.12 8.35 6.04
CA SER A 40 -13.50 9.27 4.96
C SER A 40 -14.76 8.85 4.20
N ARG A 41 -15.19 7.58 4.31
CA ARG A 41 -16.26 7.01 3.49
C ARG A 41 -17.34 6.39 4.37
N PRO A 42 -18.61 6.85 4.27
CA PRO A 42 -19.69 6.40 5.15
C PRO A 42 -20.04 4.91 5.01
N ASN A 43 -19.70 4.29 3.87
CA ASN A 43 -19.97 2.87 3.59
C ASN A 43 -18.68 2.04 3.53
N ALA A 44 -17.55 2.57 4.00
CA ALA A 44 -16.32 1.80 4.04
C ALA A 44 -16.41 0.72 5.13
N THR A 45 -16.03 -0.49 4.74
CA THR A 45 -15.90 -1.63 5.66
C THR A 45 -14.44 -1.86 6.00
N ILE A 46 -14.18 -2.59 7.10
CA ILE A 46 -12.83 -3.01 7.49
C ILE A 46 -12.16 -3.79 6.35
N ALA A 47 -12.90 -4.67 5.67
CA ALA A 47 -12.40 -5.42 4.53
C ALA A 47 -11.95 -4.50 3.37
N SER A 48 -12.75 -3.49 3.03
CA SER A 48 -12.39 -2.51 2.00
C SER A 48 -11.16 -1.67 2.40
N SER A 49 -11.04 -1.34 3.69
CA SER A 49 -9.92 -0.58 4.25
C SER A 49 -8.63 -1.39 4.24
N ILE A 50 -8.70 -2.69 4.53
CA ILE A 50 -7.59 -3.64 4.39
C ILE A 50 -7.17 -3.75 2.92
N ALA A 51 -8.12 -3.84 1.99
CA ALA A 51 -7.80 -3.88 0.56
C ALA A 51 -7.03 -2.63 0.10
N ILE A 52 -7.46 -1.44 0.56
CA ILE A 52 -6.74 -0.19 0.33
C ILE A 52 -5.35 -0.21 1.00
N ALA A 53 -5.25 -0.61 2.26
CA ALA A 53 -3.95 -0.70 2.94
C ALA A 53 -2.98 -1.61 2.17
N LYS A 54 -3.45 -2.75 1.64
CA LYS A 54 -2.65 -3.66 0.81
C LYS A 54 -2.15 -3.02 -0.49
N THR A 55 -2.88 -2.07 -1.09
CA THR A 55 -2.38 -1.38 -2.30
C THR A 55 -1.18 -0.49 -1.98
N TYR A 56 -1.17 0.12 -0.79
CA TYR A 56 -0.07 0.97 -0.31
C TYR A 56 1.07 0.19 0.34
N ALA A 57 0.80 -0.99 0.91
CA ALA A 57 1.83 -1.89 1.41
C ALA A 57 2.67 -2.52 0.28
N LYS A 58 2.09 -2.61 -0.93
CA LYS A 58 2.84 -3.01 -2.12
C LYS A 58 3.71 -1.84 -2.58
N PRO A 59 5.03 -2.02 -2.79
CA PRO A 59 5.85 -0.99 -3.40
C PRO A 59 5.31 -0.67 -4.80
N LEU A 60 4.68 0.50 -4.96
CA LEU A 60 4.28 1.01 -6.26
C LEU A 60 5.56 1.30 -7.06
N LYS A 61 5.92 0.35 -7.93
CA LYS A 61 7.05 0.31 -8.89
C LYS A 61 8.34 -0.32 -8.40
N ARG A 62 8.39 -1.67 -8.42
CA ARG A 62 9.43 -2.31 -9.23
C ARG A 62 8.79 -2.82 -10.50
N VAL A 63 8.93 -2.06 -11.58
CA VAL A 63 8.68 -2.63 -12.91
C VAL A 63 9.76 -3.70 -13.10
N LYS A 64 9.38 -4.98 -13.00
CA LYS A 64 10.26 -6.11 -13.28
C LYS A 64 10.81 -5.92 -14.71
N GLY A 65 12.08 -5.54 -14.83
CA GLY A 65 12.75 -5.27 -16.11
C GLY A 65 13.09 -3.81 -16.43
N LYS A 66 12.79 -2.82 -15.57
CA LYS A 66 13.38 -1.48 -15.74
C LYS A 66 14.78 -1.45 -15.11
N PRO A 67 15.84 -1.11 -15.87
CA PRO A 67 17.17 -0.93 -15.30
C PRO A 67 17.16 0.22 -14.30
N ASP A 68 17.99 0.14 -13.25
CA ASP A 68 18.18 1.20 -12.23
C ASP A 68 18.71 2.52 -12.78
N ARG A 69 18.92 2.61 -14.10
CA ARG A 69 19.43 3.82 -14.77
C ARG A 69 18.29 4.61 -15.38
N PRO A 70 18.31 5.95 -15.26
CA PRO A 70 17.36 6.80 -15.97
C PRO A 70 17.44 6.53 -17.48
N HIS A 71 16.28 6.57 -18.14
CA HIS A 71 16.21 6.51 -19.60
C HIS A 71 17.01 7.69 -20.16
N VAL A 72 18.11 7.41 -20.85
CA VAL A 72 18.87 8.40 -21.62
C VAL A 72 18.32 8.35 -23.05
N PRO A 73 17.53 9.34 -23.50
CA PRO A 73 17.05 9.38 -24.87
C PRO A 73 18.25 9.61 -25.80
N GLY A 74 18.47 8.75 -26.79
CA GLY A 74 19.49 8.96 -27.83
C GLY A 74 20.41 7.79 -28.17
N ARG A 75 20.44 6.70 -27.39
CA ARG A 75 21.15 5.48 -27.80
C ARG A 75 20.31 4.67 -28.79
N ARG A 76 20.25 5.13 -30.04
CA ARG A 76 19.93 4.25 -31.17
C ARG A 76 21.07 3.25 -31.29
N MET A 77 20.88 2.02 -30.80
CA MET A 77 21.75 0.89 -31.13
C MET A 77 21.54 0.59 -32.61
N GLY A 78 22.29 1.28 -33.46
CA GLY A 78 22.40 0.95 -34.87
C GLY A 78 23.03 -0.43 -35.00
N ARG A 79 22.26 -1.39 -35.51
CA ARG A 79 22.81 -2.62 -36.09
C ARG A 79 23.71 -2.22 -37.25
N ARG A 80 25.01 -2.50 -37.13
CA ARG A 80 25.89 -2.91 -38.22
C ARG A 80 26.80 -3.99 -37.69
#